data_AF-A0A062VFN0-F1
#
_entry.id   AF-A0A062VFN0-F1
#
_cell.length_a   1.000
_cell.length_b   1.000
_cell.length_c   1.000
_cell.angle_alpha   90.00
_cell.angle_beta   90.00
_cell.angle_gamma   90.00
#
_symmetry.space_group_name_H-M   'P 1'
#
loop_
_entity.id
_entity.type
_entity.pdbx_description
1 polymer ?
#
loop_
_entity_poly.entity_id
_entity_poly.type
_entity_poly.pdbx_seq_one_letter_code
_entity_poly.pdbx_strand_id
1 'polypeptide(L)'
;MVAGRAIVVADFAPLRWAVGEAGLVFQPGSPASLAHCLSQLCDPALRARLGEAARDRALTLFTIKHVQRTFEIACTDAVTR
;
A
#
# COMPACT_ATOMS: atom_id res chain seq x y z
N MET A 1 4.50 -4.71 -1.57
CA MET A 1 3.25 -5.49 -1.36
C MET A 1 3.44 -6.90 -1.90
N VAL A 2 2.43 -7.79 -1.92
CA VAL A 2 2.56 -9.27 -1.94
C VAL A 2 3.84 -9.83 -2.57
N ALA A 3 4.23 -9.45 -3.79
CA ALA A 3 5.50 -9.86 -4.42
C ALA A 3 6.81 -9.37 -3.74
N GLY A 4 6.78 -8.73 -2.56
CA GLY A 4 7.96 -8.27 -1.83
C GLY A 4 8.70 -7.09 -2.45
N ARG A 5 8.05 -6.29 -3.30
CA ARG A 5 8.66 -5.11 -3.95
C ARG A 5 8.31 -3.83 -3.22
N ALA A 6 9.29 -2.91 -3.14
CA ALA A 6 9.06 -1.52 -2.74
C ALA A 6 8.12 -0.83 -3.74
N ILE A 7 7.30 0.09 -3.24
CA ILE A 7 6.23 0.72 -4.02
C ILE A 7 6.25 2.22 -3.76
N VAL A 8 6.04 2.98 -4.84
CA VAL A 8 5.85 4.43 -4.82
C VAL A 8 4.44 4.71 -5.33
N VAL A 9 3.66 5.52 -4.62
CA VAL A 9 2.29 5.87 -5.00
C VAL A 9 2.07 7.38 -4.96
N ALA A 10 1.16 7.85 -5.80
CA ALA A 10 0.70 9.24 -5.74
C ALA A 10 -0.11 9.45 -4.44
N ASP A 11 -0.09 10.68 -3.93
CA ASP A 11 -0.76 11.04 -2.70
C ASP A 11 -2.29 11.16 -2.81
N PHE A 12 -2.93 10.03 -3.10
CA PHE A 12 -4.38 9.88 -3.06
C PHE A 12 -4.78 9.08 -1.83
N ALA A 13 -5.86 9.49 -1.16
CA ALA A 13 -6.34 8.88 0.08
C ALA A 13 -6.35 7.33 0.07
N PRO A 14 -6.91 6.63 -0.94
CA PRO A 14 -6.90 5.16 -0.94
C PRO A 14 -5.49 4.57 -1.08
N LEU A 15 -4.59 5.22 -1.82
CA LEU A 15 -3.22 4.75 -2.01
C LEU A 15 -2.38 5.00 -0.76
N ARG A 16 -2.50 6.18 -0.14
CA ARG A 16 -1.86 6.51 1.13
C ARG A 16 -2.27 5.53 2.22
N TRP A 17 -3.56 5.22 2.32
CA TRP A 17 -4.08 4.18 3.22
C TRP A 17 -3.51 2.80 2.88
N ALA A 18 -3.49 2.42 1.60
CA ALA A 18 -3.04 1.09 1.19
C ALA A 18 -1.57 0.85 1.55
N VAL A 19 -0.68 1.80 1.22
CA VAL A 19 0.76 1.64 1.47
C VAL A 19 1.17 1.89 2.92
N GLY A 20 0.52 2.82 3.62
CA GLY A 20 0.93 3.25 4.95
C GLY A 20 2.43 3.58 5.00
N GLU A 21 3.10 3.21 6.10
CA GLU A 21 4.55 3.38 6.27
C GLU A 21 5.42 2.42 5.44
N ALA A 22 4.78 1.50 4.68
CA ALA A 22 5.49 0.46 3.93
C ALA A 22 5.79 0.87 2.48
N GLY A 23 5.46 2.10 2.07
CA GLY A 23 5.74 2.63 0.74
C GLY A 23 6.09 4.10 0.78
N LEU A 24 6.54 4.62 -0.36
CA LEU A 24 6.81 6.05 -0.52
C LEU A 24 5.61 6.72 -1.19
N VAL A 25 5.32 7.95 -0.80
CA VAL A 25 4.21 8.74 -1.31
C VAL A 25 4.75 10.03 -1.94
N PHE A 26 4.30 10.34 -3.16
CA PHE A 26 4.72 11.55 -3.88
C PHE A 26 3.54 12.47 -4.22
N GLN A 27 3.81 13.76 -4.38
CA GLN A 27 2.80 14.75 -4.74
C GLN A 27 2.28 14.54 -6.17
N PRO A 28 0.96 14.36 -6.38
CA PRO A 28 0.38 14.24 -7.73
C PRO A 28 0.75 15.42 -8.62
N GLY A 29 1.13 15.13 -9.87
CA GLY A 29 1.54 16.15 -10.84
C GLY A 29 2.94 16.76 -10.61
N SER A 30 3.72 16.25 -9.66
CA SER A 30 5.09 16.70 -9.41
C SER A 30 6.13 15.64 -9.82
N PRO A 31 6.73 15.75 -11.02
CA PRO A 31 7.85 14.90 -11.44
C PRO A 31 9.03 14.98 -10.47
N ALA A 32 9.28 16.14 -9.85
CA ALA A 32 10.36 16.31 -8.88
C ALA A 32 10.13 15.48 -7.60
N SER A 33 8.89 15.45 -7.10
CA SER A 33 8.52 14.63 -5.93
C SER A 33 8.64 13.13 -6.25
N LEU A 34 8.22 12.71 -7.44
CA LEU A 34 8.41 11.33 -7.90
C LEU A 34 9.89 10.97 -8.02
N ALA A 35 10.69 11.83 -8.65
CA ALA A 35 12.14 11.62 -8.81
C ALA A 35 12.84 11.50 -7.46
N HIS A 36 12.45 12.31 -6.47
CA HIS A 36 12.96 12.20 -5.10
C HIS A 36 12.61 10.85 -4.45
N CYS A 37 11.39 10.33 -4.62
CA CYS A 37 11.04 9.00 -4.12
C CYS A 37 11.82 7.89 -4.82
N LEU A 38 11.99 7.99 -6.14
CA LEU A 38 12.75 7.02 -6.92
C LEU A 38 14.24 7.03 -6.58
N SER A 39 14.83 8.19 -6.29
CA SER A 39 16.23 8.28 -5.90
C SER A 39 16.51 7.61 -4.56
N GLN A 40 15.57 7.65 -3.61
CA GLN A 40 15.66 6.87 -2.37
C GLN A 40 15.73 5.36 -2.66
N LEU A 41 14.96 4.89 -3.64
CA LEU A 41 14.97 3.47 -4.04
C LEU A 41 16.21 3.06 -4.82
N CYS A 42 17.17 3.94 -5.10
CA CYS A 42 18.48 3.54 -5.59
C CYS A 42 19.26 2.77 -4.50
N ASP A 43 19.05 3.08 -3.22
CA ASP A 43 19.61 2.31 -2.10
C ASP A 43 18.99 0.89 -2.04
N PRO A 44 19.77 -0.18 -2.29
CA PRO A 44 19.27 -1.54 -2.23
C PRO A 44 18.77 -1.97 -0.85
N ALA A 45 19.35 -1.45 0.24
CA ALA A 45 18.97 -1.83 1.60
C ALA A 45 17.59 -1.26 1.94
N LEU A 46 17.37 0.03 1.66
CA LEU A 46 16.06 0.66 1.81
C LEU A 46 15.01 -0.03 0.93
N ARG A 47 15.36 -0.32 -0.33
CA ARG A 47 14.45 -0.99 -1.28
C ARG A 47 14.03 -2.38 -0.81
N ALA A 48 14.94 -3.16 -0.24
CA ALA A 48 14.62 -4.48 0.34
C ALA A 48 13.70 -4.34 1.55
N ARG A 49 14.07 -3.47 2.51
CA ARG A 49 13.30 -3.23 3.74
C ARG A 49 11.86 -2.79 3.46
N LEU A 50 11.68 -1.85 2.53
CA LEU A 50 10.34 -1.41 2.11
C LEU A 50 9.55 -2.54 1.43
N GLY A 51 10.22 -3.37 0.62
CA GLY A 51 9.59 -4.51 -0.02
C GLY A 51 9.04 -5.54 0.96
N GLU A 52 9.83 -5.89 1.98
CA GLU A 52 9.46 -6.78 3.08
C GLU A 52 8.29 -6.21 3.87
N ALA A 53 8.42 -4.98 4.38
CA ALA A 53 7.36 -4.30 5.13
C ALA A 53 6.04 -4.23 4.34
N ALA A 54 6.13 -4.00 3.03
CA ALA A 54 4.95 -3.92 2.19
C ALA A 54 4.31 -5.29 1.96
N ARG A 55 5.09 -6.38 1.91
CA ARG A 55 4.54 -7.75 1.86
C ARG A 55 3.85 -8.09 3.18
N ASP A 56 4.48 -7.81 4.31
CA ASP A 56 3.92 -8.08 5.63
C ASP A 56 2.61 -7.34 5.85
N ARG A 57 2.55 -6.04 5.48
CA ARG A 57 1.32 -5.26 5.51
C ARG A 57 0.22 -5.89 4.64
N ALA A 58 0.55 -6.29 3.41
CA ALA A 58 -0.42 -6.89 2.50
C ALA A 58 -0.99 -8.22 3.04
N LEU A 59 -0.14 -9.06 3.62
CA LEU A 59 -0.57 -10.34 4.21
C LEU A 59 -1.42 -10.13 5.46
N THR A 60 -1.12 -9.08 6.23
CA THR A 60 -1.85 -8.73 7.46
C THR A 60 -3.22 -8.11 7.18
N LEU A 61 -3.36 -7.29 6.13
CA LEU A 61 -4.57 -6.48 5.95
C LEU A 61 -5.44 -6.91 4.76
N PHE A 62 -4.85 -7.42 3.67
CA PHE A 62 -5.54 -7.51 2.37
C PHE A 62 -5.77 -8.95 1.90
N THR A 63 -5.56 -9.93 2.77
CA THR A 63 -5.88 -11.33 2.46
C THR A 63 -7.38 -11.59 2.60
N ILE A 64 -7.92 -12.52 1.81
CA ILE A 64 -9.33 -12.94 1.86
C ILE A 64 -9.74 -13.23 3.31
N LYS A 65 -8.91 -13.99 4.05
CA LYS A 65 -9.15 -14.32 5.46
C LYS A 65 -9.39 -13.10 6.35
N HIS A 66 -8.70 -11.98 6.11
CA HIS A 66 -8.84 -10.77 6.92
C HIS A 66 -10.01 -9.88 6.48
N VAL A 67 -10.35 -9.86 5.19
CA VAL A 67 -11.42 -8.99 4.67
C VAL A 67 -12.80 -9.64 4.65
N GLN A 68 -12.88 -10.98 4.60
CA GLN A 68 -14.12 -11.73 4.38
C GLN A 68 -15.24 -11.36 5.36
N ARG A 69 -14.93 -11.21 6.66
CA ARG A 69 -15.95 -10.93 7.69
C ARG A 69 -16.56 -9.54 7.53
N THR A 70 -15.74 -8.53 7.27
CA THR A 70 -16.22 -7.16 7.05
C THR A 70 -17.06 -7.09 5.77
N PHE A 71 -16.65 -7.80 4.72
CA PHE A 71 -17.40 -7.88 3.48
C PHE A 71 -18.76 -8.57 3.66
N GLU A 72 -18.80 -9.70 4.36
CA GLU A 72 -20.03 -10.44 4.68
C GLU A 72 -21.05 -9.56 5.43
N ILE A 73 -20.60 -8.83 6.44
CA ILE A 73 -21.44 -7.87 7.19
C ILE A 73 -22.01 -6.81 6.25
N ALA A 74 -21.15 -6.18 5.43
CA ALA A 74 -21.57 -5.13 4.51
C ALA A 74 -22.61 -5.63 3.49
N CYS A 75 -22.43 -6.84 2.95
CA CYS A 75 -23.39 -7.45 2.04
C CYS A 75 -24.73 -7.77 2.71
N THR A 76 -24.69 -8.30 3.94
CA THR A 76 -25.90 -8.63 4.69
C THR A 76 -26.69 -7.38 5.06
N ASP A 77 -26.01 -6.33 5.53
CA ASP A 77 -26.62 -5.03 5.85
C ASP A 77 -27.30 -4.39 4.63
N ALA A 78 -26.69 -4.52 3.44
CA ALA A 78 -27.21 -3.93 2.22
C ALA A 78 -28.52 -4.57 1.71
N VAL A 79 -28.84 -5.79 2.12
CA VAL A 79 -30.06 -6.51 1.68
C VAL A 79 -31.12 -6.63 2.78
N THR A 80 -30.81 -6.25 4.02
CA THR A 80 -31.72 -6.33 5.17
C THR A 80 -32.28 -4.98 5.61
N ARG A 81 -31.87 -3.89 4.97
CA ARG A 81 -32.43 -2.53 5.10
C ARG A 81 -33.30 -2.20 3.91
#